data_AF-A0A937QKU5-F1
#
_entry.id   AF-A0A937QKU5-F1
#
_cell.length_a   1.000
_cell.length_b   1.000
_cell.length_c   1.000
_cell.angle_alpha   90.00
_cell.angle_beta   90.00
_cell.angle_gamma   90.00
#
_symmetry.space_group_name_H-M   'P 1'
#
loop_
_entity.id
_entity.type
_entity.pdbx_description
1 polymer ?
#
loop_
_entity_poly.entity_id
_entity_poly.type
_entity_poly.pdbx_seq_one_letter_code
_entity_poly.pdbx_strand_id
1 'polypeptide(L)'
;MNNDEKHFNELQQKTRAIASTWILAGFGAIAYFIKTNTPVFEYFSTYTMINLVSLMVVVGLFVLWVLDQLVYQRLLNANFVAGLYKEYTDNRVAPIRIMMVIGSEYKGMARWYNLFYFIPMLTFTLFSSASWIFELVTVGLAEKTSFASAIIGIILILITTLIWKYIYSKKRETPFLNLLKSFDDKEFERIGSSEKCAEIIQKWDPT
;
A
#
# COMPACT_ATOMS: atom_id res chain seq x y z
N MET A 1 16.58 19.71 2.71
CA MET A 1 15.91 18.51 2.17
C MET A 1 16.65 18.11 0.90
N ASN A 2 17.20 16.89 0.86
CA ASN A 2 18.00 16.45 -0.28
C ASN A 2 17.10 16.29 -1.52
N ASN A 3 17.64 16.57 -2.71
CA ASN A 3 16.93 16.38 -3.98
C ASN A 3 16.36 14.95 -4.12
N ASP A 4 17.06 13.95 -3.58
CA ASP A 4 16.64 12.55 -3.61
C ASP A 4 15.37 12.29 -2.78
N GLU A 5 15.25 12.89 -1.60
CA GLU A 5 14.04 12.73 -0.76
C GLU A 5 12.81 13.35 -1.44
N LYS A 6 13.00 14.52 -2.07
CA LYS A 6 11.96 15.15 -2.87
C LYS A 6 11.55 14.24 -4.03
N HIS A 7 12.51 13.66 -4.73
CA HIS A 7 12.26 12.76 -5.84
C HIS A 7 11.47 11.51 -5.41
N PHE A 8 11.84 10.87 -4.31
CA PHE A 8 11.10 9.71 -3.79
C PHE A 8 9.67 10.07 -3.36
N ASN A 9 9.49 11.22 -2.72
CA ASN A 9 8.16 11.71 -2.36
C ASN A 9 7.28 11.96 -3.60
N GLU A 10 7.84 12.54 -4.67
CA GLU A 10 7.13 12.74 -5.94
C GLU A 10 6.75 11.41 -6.60
N LEU A 11 7.64 10.41 -6.60
CA LEU A 11 7.35 9.07 -7.13
C LEU A 11 6.22 8.38 -6.34
N GLN A 12 6.24 8.50 -5.02
CA GLN A 12 5.19 7.96 -4.16
C GLN A 12 3.83 8.65 -4.41
N GLN A 13 3.82 9.97 -4.57
CA GLN A 13 2.61 10.72 -4.92
C GLN A 13 2.06 10.29 -6.29
N LYS A 14 2.91 10.14 -7.31
CA LYS A 14 2.53 9.66 -8.65
C LYS A 14 1.90 8.27 -8.59
N THR A 15 2.48 7.35 -7.82
CA THR A 15 1.96 5.99 -7.66
C THR A 15 0.55 5.99 -7.06
N ARG A 16 0.30 6.84 -6.06
CA ARG A 16 -1.04 6.98 -5.46
C ARG A 16 -2.04 7.64 -6.40
N ALA A 17 -1.62 8.59 -7.23
CA ALA A 17 -2.47 9.15 -8.27
C ALA A 17 -2.94 8.07 -9.25
N ILE A 18 -2.04 7.18 -9.68
CA ILE A 18 -2.38 6.03 -10.54
C ILE A 18 -3.38 5.10 -9.83
N ALA A 19 -3.16 4.82 -8.54
CA ALA A 19 -4.09 4.00 -7.76
C ALA A 19 -5.51 4.61 -7.68
N SER A 20 -5.62 5.92 -7.46
CA SER A 20 -6.90 6.63 -7.46
C SER A 20 -7.59 6.58 -8.83
N THR A 21 -6.83 6.75 -9.92
CA THR A 21 -7.36 6.59 -11.29
C THR A 21 -7.85 5.17 -11.53
N TRP A 22 -7.14 4.15 -11.02
CA TRP A 22 -7.54 2.75 -11.13
C TRP A 22 -8.86 2.46 -10.40
N ILE A 23 -9.02 3.01 -9.21
CA ILE A 23 -10.26 2.94 -8.42
C ILE A 23 -11.42 3.60 -9.18
N LEU A 24 -11.20 4.81 -9.71
CA LEU A 24 -12.21 5.54 -10.46
C LEU A 24 -12.64 4.79 -11.72
N ALA A 25 -11.69 4.21 -12.46
CA ALA A 25 -11.97 3.38 -13.63
C ALA A 25 -12.80 2.15 -13.26
N GLY A 26 -12.48 1.49 -12.14
CA GLY A 26 -13.25 0.37 -11.59
C GLY A 26 -14.70 0.74 -11.30
N PHE A 27 -14.92 1.84 -10.59
CA PHE A 27 -16.27 2.34 -10.30
C PHE A 27 -17.03 2.75 -11.57
N GLY A 28 -16.37 3.42 -12.51
CA GLY A 28 -16.96 3.80 -13.79
C GLY A 28 -17.44 2.60 -14.60
N ALA A 29 -16.62 1.54 -14.67
CA ALA A 29 -16.97 0.31 -15.36
C ALA A 29 -18.15 -0.43 -14.68
N ILE A 30 -18.16 -0.54 -13.34
CA ILE A 30 -19.28 -1.13 -12.60
C ILE A 30 -20.56 -0.35 -12.85
N ALA A 31 -20.51 0.98 -12.74
CA ALA A 31 -21.68 1.84 -12.99
C ALA A 31 -22.20 1.70 -14.42
N TYR A 32 -21.31 1.60 -15.40
CA TYR A 32 -21.68 1.35 -16.80
C TYR A 32 -22.40 0.00 -16.99
N PHE A 33 -21.90 -1.08 -16.39
CA PHE A 33 -22.54 -2.40 -16.50
C PHE A 33 -23.91 -2.44 -15.83
N ILE A 34 -24.06 -1.84 -14.65
CA ILE A 34 -25.37 -1.73 -13.98
C ILE A 34 -26.36 -0.94 -14.84
N LYS A 35 -25.93 0.17 -15.45
CA LYS A 35 -26.80 1.02 -16.28
C LYS A 35 -27.26 0.33 -17.56
N THR A 36 -26.38 -0.40 -18.23
CA THR A 36 -26.68 -0.96 -19.56
C THR A 36 -27.65 -2.15 -19.45
N ASN A 37 -27.66 -2.87 -18.32
CA ASN A 37 -28.57 -3.98 -17.97
C ASN A 37 -28.85 -4.99 -19.11
N THR A 38 -27.94 -5.07 -20.06
CA THR A 38 -27.99 -5.96 -21.22
C THR A 38 -26.71 -6.76 -21.21
N PRO A 39 -26.75 -8.05 -21.58
CA PRO A 39 -25.56 -8.87 -21.68
C PRO A 39 -24.60 -8.20 -22.66
N VAL A 40 -23.50 -7.66 -22.13
CA VAL A 40 -22.48 -6.95 -22.93
C VAL A 40 -21.84 -7.91 -23.93
N PHE A 41 -21.78 -9.19 -23.56
CA PHE A 41 -21.37 -10.28 -24.43
C PHE A 41 -22.40 -11.39 -24.32
N GLU A 42 -22.67 -12.05 -25.45
CA GLU A 42 -23.66 -13.13 -25.59
C GLU A 42 -23.47 -14.26 -24.57
N TYR A 43 -22.23 -14.46 -24.08
CA TYR A 43 -21.85 -15.51 -23.14
C TYR A 43 -21.59 -15.06 -21.70
N PHE A 44 -21.65 -13.76 -21.40
CA PHE A 44 -21.30 -13.26 -20.07
C PHE A 44 -22.41 -12.41 -19.47
N SER A 45 -22.86 -12.83 -18.29
CA SER A 45 -23.80 -12.05 -17.49
C SER A 45 -23.17 -10.73 -17.04
N THR A 46 -24.01 -9.73 -16.80
CA THR A 46 -23.60 -8.46 -16.19
C THR A 46 -22.87 -8.68 -14.86
N TYR A 47 -23.30 -9.67 -14.06
CA TYR A 47 -22.69 -10.01 -12.77
C TYR A 47 -21.28 -10.57 -12.91
N THR A 48 -21.06 -11.44 -13.92
CA THR A 48 -19.73 -11.95 -14.25
C THR A 48 -18.79 -10.82 -14.66
N MET A 49 -19.27 -9.84 -15.44
CA MET A 49 -18.48 -8.67 -15.84
C MET A 49 -18.11 -7.76 -14.66
N ILE A 50 -19.06 -7.49 -13.75
CA ILE A 50 -18.82 -6.74 -12.51
C ILE A 50 -17.78 -7.46 -11.65
N ASN A 51 -17.87 -8.78 -11.55
CA ASN A 51 -16.90 -9.57 -10.79
C ASN A 51 -15.50 -9.49 -11.40
N LEU A 52 -15.39 -9.70 -12.72
CA LEU A 52 -14.11 -9.64 -13.43
C LEU A 52 -13.43 -8.29 -13.24
N VAL A 53 -14.16 -7.19 -13.42
CA VAL A 53 -13.63 -5.84 -13.20
C VAL A 53 -13.22 -5.64 -11.74
N SER A 54 -14.03 -6.06 -10.78
CA SER A 54 -13.70 -5.93 -9.36
C SER A 54 -12.41 -6.67 -9.01
N LEU A 55 -12.21 -7.88 -9.54
CA LEU A 55 -10.97 -8.65 -9.35
C LEU A 55 -9.77 -7.96 -10.02
N MET A 56 -9.92 -7.44 -11.23
CA MET A 56 -8.85 -6.69 -11.92
C MET A 56 -8.44 -5.44 -11.15
N VAL A 57 -9.40 -4.74 -10.54
CA VAL A 57 -9.11 -3.57 -9.69
C VAL A 57 -8.34 -3.99 -8.45
N VAL A 58 -8.77 -5.05 -7.76
CA VAL A 58 -8.07 -5.58 -6.57
C VAL A 58 -6.64 -5.99 -6.91
N VAL A 59 -6.43 -6.72 -8.01
CA VAL A 59 -5.10 -7.13 -8.46
C VAL A 59 -4.22 -5.92 -8.79
N GLY A 60 -4.75 -4.95 -9.55
CA GLY A 60 -3.99 -3.74 -9.88
C GLY A 60 -3.60 -2.93 -8.64
N LEU A 61 -4.54 -2.74 -7.71
CA LEU A 61 -4.26 -2.07 -6.43
C LEU A 61 -3.26 -2.84 -5.58
N PHE A 62 -3.34 -4.17 -5.58
CA PHE A 62 -2.40 -5.01 -4.87
C PHE A 62 -0.98 -4.86 -5.42
N VAL A 63 -0.80 -4.86 -6.74
CA VAL A 63 0.51 -4.62 -7.37
C VAL A 63 1.05 -3.24 -7.02
N LEU A 64 0.22 -2.19 -7.11
CA LEU A 64 0.62 -0.83 -6.75
C LEU A 64 0.99 -0.73 -5.26
N TRP A 65 0.25 -1.39 -4.37
CA TRP A 65 0.56 -1.46 -2.95
C TRP A 65 1.90 -2.16 -2.70
N VAL A 66 2.18 -3.27 -3.40
CA VAL A 66 3.48 -3.96 -3.29
C VAL A 66 4.63 -3.05 -3.70
N LEU A 67 4.50 -2.32 -4.81
CA LEU A 67 5.51 -1.36 -5.27
C LEU A 67 5.72 -0.23 -4.26
N ASP A 68 4.63 0.36 -3.76
CA ASP A 68 4.68 1.44 -2.76
C ASP A 68 5.38 1.00 -1.46
N GLN A 69 5.08 -0.20 -0.97
CA GLN A 69 5.54 -0.65 0.34
C GLN A 69 6.91 -1.37 0.29
N LEU A 70 7.17 -2.20 -0.72
CA LEU A 70 8.42 -2.96 -0.79
C LEU A 70 9.54 -2.19 -1.47
N VAL A 71 9.22 -1.32 -2.41
CA VAL A 71 10.24 -0.56 -3.16
C VAL A 71 10.34 0.84 -2.57
N TYR A 72 9.33 1.67 -2.76
CA TYR A 72 9.46 3.10 -2.45
C TYR A 72 9.66 3.37 -0.96
N GLN A 73 8.89 2.74 -0.08
CA GLN A 73 9.07 2.94 1.36
C GLN A 73 10.43 2.45 1.86
N ARG A 74 10.96 1.35 1.31
CA ARG A 74 12.29 0.84 1.71
C ARG A 74 13.42 1.75 1.25
N LEU A 75 13.36 2.23 0.00
CA LEU A 75 14.34 3.21 -0.51
C LEU A 75 14.27 4.51 0.28
N LEU A 76 13.06 5.01 0.57
CA LEU A 76 12.88 6.22 1.38
C LEU A 76 13.49 6.04 2.77
N ASN A 77 13.21 4.92 3.44
CA ASN A 77 13.77 4.62 4.76
C ASN A 77 15.30 4.52 4.72
N ALA A 78 15.87 3.86 3.72
CA ALA A 78 17.32 3.76 3.57
C ALA A 78 17.97 5.13 3.36
N ASN A 79 17.42 5.95 2.48
CA ASN A 79 17.93 7.31 2.23
C ASN A 79 17.74 8.22 3.46
N PHE A 80 16.62 8.07 4.16
CA PHE A 80 16.32 8.81 5.39
C PHE A 80 17.35 8.49 6.47
N VAL A 81 17.62 7.21 6.73
CA VAL A 81 18.61 6.75 7.71
C VAL A 81 20.02 7.19 7.31
N ALA A 82 20.40 7.10 6.04
CA ALA A 82 21.72 7.52 5.58
C ALA A 82 22.01 9.01 5.86
N GLY A 83 21.05 9.90 5.60
CA GLY A 83 21.26 11.30 5.96
C GLY A 83 20.95 11.63 7.42
N LEU A 84 20.21 10.78 8.16
CA LEU A 84 20.16 10.88 9.63
C LEU A 84 21.53 10.59 10.22
N TYR A 85 22.25 9.60 9.69
CA TYR A 85 23.63 9.32 10.07
C TYR A 85 24.54 10.51 9.74
N LYS A 86 24.36 11.12 8.56
CA LYS A 86 25.09 12.35 8.21
C LYS A 86 24.83 13.49 9.18
N GLU A 87 23.56 13.78 9.50
CA GLU A 87 23.16 14.80 10.50
C GLU A 87 23.73 14.50 11.89
N TYR A 88 23.87 13.22 12.25
CA TYR A 88 24.50 12.82 13.50
C TYR A 88 26.02 13.06 13.51
N THR A 89 26.71 12.74 12.42
CA THR A 89 28.18 12.85 12.35
C THR A 89 28.70 14.27 12.10
N ASP A 90 27.91 15.12 11.43
CA ASP A 90 28.32 16.47 11.03
C ASP A 90 27.38 17.54 11.59
N ASN A 91 27.83 18.19 12.67
CA ASN A 91 27.08 19.26 13.35
C ASN A 91 26.86 20.50 12.49
N ARG A 92 27.48 20.63 11.31
CA ARG A 92 27.23 21.75 10.39
C ARG A 92 25.92 21.57 9.61
N VAL A 93 25.42 20.34 9.52
CA VAL A 93 24.18 20.03 8.81
C VAL A 93 23.00 20.26 9.75
N ALA A 94 21.98 20.97 9.28
CA ALA A 94 20.77 21.20 10.06
C ALA A 94 20.08 19.85 10.41
N PRO A 95 19.74 19.58 11.68
CA PRO A 95 19.21 18.31 12.15
C PRO A 95 17.71 18.13 11.85
N ILE A 96 17.32 18.33 10.58
CA ILE A 96 15.92 18.34 10.14
C ILE A 96 15.29 16.96 10.34
N ARG A 97 16.00 15.87 10.02
CA ARG A 97 15.45 14.51 10.15
C ARG A 97 15.37 14.08 11.60
N ILE A 98 16.34 14.48 12.42
CA ILE A 98 16.28 14.29 13.88
C ILE A 98 15.01 14.95 14.44
N MET A 99 14.74 16.20 14.05
CA MET A 99 13.50 16.90 14.44
C MET A 99 12.23 16.17 13.95
N MET A 100 12.24 15.63 12.73
CA MET A 100 11.12 14.82 12.20
C MET A 100 10.90 13.53 13.00
N VAL A 101 11.98 12.85 13.42
CA VAL A 101 11.91 11.64 14.24
C VAL A 101 11.28 11.94 15.60
N ILE A 102 11.72 13.01 16.28
CA ILE A 102 11.11 13.46 17.54
C ILE A 102 9.63 13.82 17.32
N GLY A 103 9.34 14.66 16.33
CA GLY A 103 7.99 15.19 16.09
C GLY A 103 6.99 14.12 15.66
N SER A 104 7.45 13.03 15.04
CA SER A 104 6.59 11.90 14.67
C SER A 104 6.42 10.86 15.78
N GLU A 105 7.04 11.04 16.95
CA GLU A 105 7.07 10.04 18.04
C GLU A 105 7.49 8.63 17.55
N TYR A 106 8.37 8.55 16.54
CA TYR A 106 8.73 7.29 15.88
C TYR A 106 7.55 6.53 15.22
N LYS A 107 6.36 7.14 15.14
CA LYS A 107 5.19 6.57 14.50
C LYS A 107 5.22 6.92 13.02
N GLY A 108 5.64 5.97 12.21
CA GLY A 108 5.64 6.13 10.75
C GLY A 108 4.22 6.27 10.19
N MET A 109 4.07 7.02 9.10
CA MET A 109 2.81 7.14 8.35
C MET A 109 2.39 5.84 7.61
N ALA A 110 3.16 4.75 7.75
CA ALA A 110 2.92 3.47 7.10
C ALA A 110 1.50 2.93 7.32
N ARG A 111 0.93 3.13 8.52
CA ARG A 111 -0.44 2.70 8.84
C ARG A 111 -1.48 3.35 7.93
N TRP A 112 -1.38 4.64 7.69
CA TRP A 112 -2.31 5.38 6.84
C TRP A 112 -2.21 4.97 5.38
N TYR A 113 -0.99 4.69 4.91
CA TYR A 113 -0.79 4.20 3.55
C TYR A 113 -1.37 2.80 3.36
N ASN A 114 -1.27 1.92 4.37
CA ASN A 114 -1.94 0.62 4.32
C ASN A 114 -3.47 0.78 4.23
N LEU A 115 -4.06 1.71 4.99
CA LEU A 115 -5.51 1.97 4.95
C LEU A 115 -5.97 2.48 3.58
N PHE A 116 -5.19 3.36 2.94
CA PHE A 116 -5.50 3.92 1.61
C PHE A 116 -5.71 2.84 0.55
N TYR A 117 -4.88 1.79 0.54
CA TYR A 117 -5.05 0.67 -0.40
C TYR A 117 -6.04 -0.37 0.10
N PHE A 118 -6.08 -0.64 1.41
CA PHE A 118 -6.92 -1.68 1.98
C PHE A 118 -8.41 -1.39 1.84
N ILE A 119 -8.84 -0.15 2.10
CA ILE A 119 -10.26 0.22 2.06
C ILE A 119 -10.86 -0.03 0.65
N PRO A 120 -10.28 0.48 -0.46
CA PRO A 120 -10.79 0.19 -1.79
C PRO A 120 -10.72 -1.29 -2.15
N MET A 121 -9.63 -1.98 -1.84
CA MET A 121 -9.52 -3.42 -2.11
C MET A 121 -10.62 -4.22 -1.41
N LEU A 122 -10.92 -3.90 -0.15
CA LEU A 122 -12.03 -4.51 0.59
C LEU A 122 -13.37 -4.20 -0.08
N THR A 123 -13.61 -2.95 -0.45
CA THR A 123 -14.84 -2.54 -1.16
C THR A 123 -15.05 -3.32 -2.46
N PHE A 124 -14.04 -3.44 -3.32
CA PHE A 124 -14.16 -4.21 -4.57
C PHE A 124 -14.29 -5.72 -4.32
N THR A 125 -13.66 -6.25 -3.28
CA THR A 125 -13.84 -7.66 -2.89
C THR A 125 -15.28 -7.93 -2.44
N LEU A 126 -15.89 -6.99 -1.72
CA LEU A 126 -17.30 -7.07 -1.32
C LEU A 126 -18.23 -6.96 -2.53
N PHE A 127 -17.96 -6.07 -3.49
CA PHE A 127 -18.73 -6.00 -4.74
C PHE A 127 -18.65 -7.29 -5.56
N SER A 128 -17.44 -7.84 -5.69
CA SER A 128 -17.20 -9.14 -6.32
C SER A 128 -18.02 -10.25 -5.65
N SER A 129 -17.93 -10.35 -4.32
CA SER A 129 -18.65 -11.36 -3.53
C SER A 129 -20.18 -11.20 -3.62
N ALA A 130 -20.68 -9.97 -3.55
CA ALA A 130 -22.12 -9.68 -3.64
C ALA A 130 -22.69 -9.98 -5.03
N SER A 131 -21.98 -9.57 -6.09
CA SER A 131 -22.35 -9.86 -7.49
C SER A 131 -22.50 -11.37 -7.70
N TRP A 132 -21.57 -12.13 -7.10
CA TRP A 132 -21.55 -13.58 -7.14
C TRP A 132 -22.66 -14.27 -6.38
N ILE A 133 -22.94 -13.86 -5.15
CA ILE A 133 -24.08 -14.39 -4.39
C ILE A 133 -25.37 -14.15 -5.16
N PHE A 134 -25.51 -12.97 -5.77
CA PHE A 134 -26.69 -12.64 -6.57
C PHE A 134 -26.81 -13.52 -7.82
N GLU A 135 -25.71 -13.74 -8.54
CA GLU A 135 -25.68 -14.63 -9.71
C GLU A 135 -26.02 -16.09 -9.34
N LEU A 136 -25.50 -16.60 -8.22
CA LEU A 136 -25.82 -17.94 -7.72
C LEU A 136 -27.30 -18.09 -7.34
N VAL A 137 -27.88 -17.09 -6.66
CA VAL A 137 -29.29 -17.13 -6.24
C VAL A 137 -30.23 -17.03 -7.45
N THR A 138 -29.88 -16.22 -8.45
CA THR A 138 -30.76 -15.96 -9.60
C THR A 138 -30.61 -16.95 -10.74
N VAL A 139 -29.37 -17.37 -11.06
CA VAL A 139 -29.05 -18.22 -12.23
C VAL A 139 -28.70 -19.65 -11.82
N GLY A 140 -28.06 -19.83 -10.66
CA GLY A 140 -27.50 -21.11 -10.19
C GLY A 140 -28.53 -22.22 -9.92
N LEU A 141 -29.82 -21.88 -9.81
CA LEU A 141 -30.90 -22.87 -9.73
C LEU A 141 -31.30 -23.46 -11.09
N ALA A 142 -30.88 -22.86 -12.21
CA ALA A 142 -31.33 -23.23 -13.56
C ALA A 142 -30.26 -23.92 -14.43
N GLU A 143 -28.96 -23.60 -14.30
CA GLU A 143 -27.91 -24.10 -15.20
C GLU A 143 -26.60 -24.55 -14.52
N LYS A 144 -26.05 -25.69 -14.97
CA LYS A 144 -24.78 -26.28 -14.45
C LYS A 144 -23.55 -25.41 -14.71
N THR A 145 -23.57 -24.54 -15.71
CA THR A 145 -22.47 -23.63 -16.10
C THR A 145 -22.17 -22.59 -15.01
N SER A 146 -23.19 -22.20 -14.24
CA SER A 146 -23.08 -21.23 -13.13
C SER A 146 -22.22 -21.74 -11.95
N PHE A 147 -22.14 -23.06 -11.74
CA PHE A 147 -21.34 -23.64 -10.65
C PHE A 147 -19.83 -23.58 -10.91
N ALA A 148 -19.40 -23.76 -12.17
CA ALA A 148 -17.98 -23.76 -12.50
C ALA A 148 -17.36 -22.36 -12.33
N SER A 149 -18.06 -21.32 -12.79
CA SER A 149 -17.64 -19.94 -12.56
C SER A 149 -17.55 -19.64 -11.07
N ALA A 150 -18.55 -20.08 -10.28
CA ALA A 150 -18.60 -19.95 -8.82
C ALA A 150 -17.44 -20.67 -8.08
N ILE A 151 -16.88 -21.75 -8.60
CA ILE A 151 -15.69 -22.37 -8.00
C ILE A 151 -14.45 -21.51 -8.30
N ILE A 152 -14.31 -21.03 -9.54
CA ILE A 152 -13.12 -20.31 -10.00
C ILE A 152 -12.88 -19.01 -9.21
N GLY A 153 -13.88 -18.16 -9.07
CA GLY A 153 -13.74 -16.95 -8.26
C GLY A 153 -13.61 -17.18 -6.75
N ILE A 154 -14.17 -18.24 -6.14
CA ILE A 154 -13.83 -18.60 -4.74
C ILE A 154 -12.33 -18.89 -4.66
N ILE A 155 -11.81 -19.68 -5.60
CA ILE A 155 -10.38 -19.97 -5.68
C ILE A 155 -9.57 -18.68 -5.85
N LEU A 156 -10.00 -17.75 -6.71
CA LEU A 156 -9.31 -16.48 -6.89
C LEU A 156 -9.32 -15.61 -5.63
N ILE A 157 -10.45 -15.51 -4.92
CA ILE A 157 -10.56 -14.77 -3.66
C ILE A 157 -9.67 -15.43 -2.58
N LEU A 158 -9.65 -16.76 -2.51
CA LEU A 158 -8.77 -17.47 -1.59
C LEU A 158 -7.30 -17.25 -1.93
N ILE A 159 -6.93 -17.30 -3.21
CA ILE A 159 -5.56 -17.04 -3.65
C ILE A 159 -5.16 -15.60 -3.32
N THR A 160 -5.99 -14.60 -3.62
CA THR A 160 -5.65 -13.20 -3.32
C THR A 160 -5.53 -12.95 -1.81
N THR A 161 -6.42 -13.51 -0.99
CA THR A 161 -6.34 -13.40 0.48
C THR A 161 -5.14 -14.14 1.07
N LEU A 162 -4.79 -15.32 0.55
CA LEU A 162 -3.59 -16.06 0.97
C LEU A 162 -2.30 -15.34 0.58
N ILE A 163 -2.20 -14.84 -0.65
CA ILE A 163 -1.08 -14.03 -1.11
C ILE A 163 -0.96 -12.78 -0.22
N TRP A 164 -2.08 -12.10 0.05
CA TRP A 164 -2.07 -10.91 0.89
C TRP A 164 -1.62 -11.23 2.32
N LYS A 165 -2.15 -12.30 2.93
CA LYS A 165 -1.72 -12.78 4.26
C LYS A 165 -0.23 -13.15 4.27
N TYR A 166 0.25 -13.82 3.22
CA TYR A 166 1.66 -14.17 3.08
C TYR A 166 2.54 -12.92 3.02
N ILE A 167 2.22 -11.96 2.15
CA ILE A 167 2.99 -10.72 2.05
C ILE A 167 2.89 -9.92 3.35
N TYR A 168 1.71 -9.81 3.96
CA TYR A 168 1.53 -9.10 5.23
C TYR A 168 2.35 -9.75 6.36
N SER A 169 2.36 -11.07 6.44
CA SER A 169 3.19 -11.79 7.42
C SER A 169 4.70 -11.63 7.17
N LYS A 170 5.10 -11.55 5.90
CA LYS A 170 6.50 -11.35 5.49
C LYS A 170 6.91 -9.88 5.53
N LYS A 171 5.95 -8.97 5.66
CA LYS A 171 6.15 -7.56 6.02
C LYS A 171 6.57 -7.49 7.49
N ARG A 172 7.66 -8.17 7.82
CA ARG A 172 8.60 -7.67 8.82
C ARG A 172 9.01 -6.33 8.25
N GLU A 173 8.36 -5.26 8.70
CA GLU A 173 9.04 -3.99 8.85
C GLU A 173 10.43 -4.37 9.35
N THR A 174 11.49 -4.14 8.58
CA THR A 174 12.79 -4.02 9.24
C THR A 174 12.54 -2.80 10.13
N PRO A 175 12.28 -2.99 11.44
CA PRO A 175 11.96 -1.86 12.29
C PRO A 175 13.05 -0.85 12.03
N PHE A 176 12.68 0.43 11.96
CA PHE A 176 13.63 1.52 11.74
C PHE A 176 14.93 1.33 12.56
N LEU A 177 14.78 0.80 13.78
CA LEU A 177 15.86 0.32 14.66
C LEU A 177 16.86 -0.67 14.02
N ASN A 178 16.42 -1.65 13.23
CA ASN A 178 17.30 -2.58 12.52
C ASN A 178 18.09 -1.91 11.40
N LEU A 179 17.56 -0.84 10.79
CA LEU A 179 18.33 -0.03 9.84
C LEU A 179 19.36 0.84 10.56
N LEU A 180 19.07 1.33 11.77
CA LEU A 180 20.08 2.02 12.57
C LEU A 180 21.26 1.10 12.91
N LYS A 181 20.96 -0.16 13.26
CA LYS A 181 21.97 -1.20 13.56
C LYS A 181 22.91 -1.52 12.40
N SER A 182 22.57 -1.20 11.15
CA SER A 182 23.44 -1.53 10.01
C SER A 182 24.70 -0.66 9.92
N PHE A 183 24.81 0.40 10.73
CA PHE A 183 25.97 1.31 10.76
C PHE A 183 27.05 0.88 11.76
N ASP A 184 26.85 -0.19 12.53
CA ASP A 184 27.76 -0.70 13.57
C ASP A 184 28.21 0.37 14.60
N ASP A 185 27.38 1.39 14.80
CA ASP A 185 27.61 2.51 15.71
C ASP A 185 26.58 2.46 16.84
N LYS A 186 27.03 2.00 18.01
CA LYS A 186 26.19 1.87 19.21
C LYS A 186 25.68 3.22 19.73
N GLU A 187 26.38 4.31 19.47
CA GLU A 187 25.94 5.64 19.88
C GLU A 187 24.87 6.18 18.92
N PHE A 188 25.03 5.92 17.63
CA PHE A 188 23.99 6.20 16.62
C PHE A 188 22.70 5.40 16.87
N GLU A 189 22.79 4.14 17.29
CA GLU A 189 21.61 3.35 17.67
C GLU A 189 20.77 4.02 18.78
N ARG A 190 21.41 4.81 19.66
CA ARG A 190 20.74 5.53 20.76
C ARG A 190 19.97 6.75 20.27
N ILE A 191 20.08 7.16 19.00
CA ILE A 191 19.22 8.19 18.40
C ILE A 191 17.74 7.75 18.38
N GLY A 192 17.47 6.45 18.53
CA GLY A 192 16.12 5.98 18.85
C GLY A 192 15.54 6.53 20.17
N SER A 193 16.33 7.20 21.02
CA SER A 193 15.87 7.90 22.22
C SER A 193 15.68 9.40 21.98
N SER A 194 14.59 9.95 22.52
CA SER A 194 14.31 11.38 22.46
C SER A 194 15.39 12.23 23.14
N GLU A 195 16.01 11.71 24.20
CA GLU A 195 17.10 12.37 24.94
C GLU A 195 18.32 12.64 24.05
N LYS A 196 18.77 11.64 23.29
CA LYS A 196 19.94 11.80 22.42
C LYS A 196 19.65 12.74 21.26
N CYS A 197 18.45 12.68 20.71
CA CYS A 197 18.02 13.62 19.67
C CYS A 197 18.03 15.08 20.18
N ALA A 198 17.57 15.33 21.41
CA ALA A 198 17.59 16.66 22.01
C ALA A 198 19.02 17.18 22.23
N GLU A 199 19.95 16.32 22.65
CA GLU A 199 21.37 16.66 22.80
C GLU A 199 21.97 17.13 21.46
N ILE A 200 21.70 16.42 20.36
CA ILE A 200 22.22 16.78 19.04
C ILE A 200 21.64 18.12 18.57
N ILE A 201 20.35 18.35 18.79
CA ILE A 201 19.70 19.63 18.45
C ILE A 201 20.32 20.79 19.25
N GLN A 202 20.62 20.59 20.53
CA GLN A 202 21.26 21.63 21.36
C GLN A 202 22.70 21.93 20.93
N LYS A 203 23.42 20.94 20.38
CA LYS A 203 24.80 21.10 19.88
C LYS A 203 24.86 21.71 18.48
N TRP A 204 23.76 21.76 17.76
CA TRP A 204 23.73 22.33 16.42
C TRP A 204 23.91 23.85 16.49
N ASP A 205 24.99 24.34 15.87
CA ASP A 205 25.31 25.76 15.76
C ASP A 205 25.18 26.18 14.30
N PRO A 206 24.28 27.14 13.96
CA PRO A 206 24.07 27.58 12.59
C PRO A 206 25.19 28.49 12.02
N THR A 207 26.27 28.73 12.77
CA THR A 207 27.35 29.69 12.41
C THR A 207 28.34 29.21 11.35
#